data_AF-A0A1F9PY88-F1
#
_entry.id   AF-A0A1F9PY88-F1
#
_cell.length_a   1.000
_cell.length_b   1.000
_cell.length_c   1.000
_cell.angle_alpha   90.00
_cell.angle_beta   90.00
_cell.angle_gamma   90.00
#
_symmetry.space_group_name_H-M   'P 1'
#
loop_
_entity.id
_entity.type
_entity.pdbx_description
1 polymer ?
#
loop_
_entity_poly.entity_id
_entity_poly.type
_entity_poly.pdbx_seq_one_letter_code
_entity_poly.pdbx_strand_id
1 'polypeptide(L)'
;METTLMLKKAQARRRQGGFTLIELIAVIIILGILAAVITPKYFDLTDKAKQGAGNAAISEGIARFNMGYANYIMTTSNKPANLAALSDTYVNATINAGDWAIGLSQAGTTITVGAYDNKDHTIVDAAAGIPAGTPTVTKTFTFPN
;
A
#
# COMPACT_ATOMS: atom_id res chain seq x y z
N MET A 1 36.47 45.14 61.73
CA MET A 1 37.05 44.07 60.90
C MET A 1 36.29 42.78 61.23
N GLU A 2 34.99 42.67 61.00
CA GLU A 2 34.26 42.80 59.72
C GLU A 2 34.98 42.12 58.55
N THR A 3 34.24 41.19 57.92
CA THR A 3 34.47 40.55 56.62
C THR A 3 35.57 39.48 56.65
N THR A 4 35.30 38.19 56.42
CA THR A 4 34.68 37.64 55.23
C THR A 4 34.52 36.12 55.40
N LEU A 5 33.48 35.56 54.79
CA LEU A 5 33.41 34.17 54.36
C LEU A 5 33.45 33.10 55.48
N MET A 6 32.50 33.09 56.42
CA MET A 6 31.17 32.50 56.18
C MET A 6 30.85 32.17 54.71
N LEU A 7 31.74 31.47 53.98
CA LEU A 7 31.36 30.74 52.77
C LEU A 7 30.76 29.42 53.24
N LYS A 8 29.69 29.53 54.04
CA LYS A 8 28.67 28.50 54.09
C LYS A 8 28.17 28.49 52.66
N LYS A 9 28.76 27.63 51.83
CA LYS A 9 28.10 27.06 50.67
C LYS A 9 26.79 26.56 51.25
N ALA A 10 25.76 27.41 51.19
CA ALA A 10 24.42 26.96 51.03
C ALA A 10 24.52 26.11 49.77
N GLN A 11 24.83 24.83 49.97
CA GLN A 11 24.52 23.80 49.03
C GLN A 11 23.04 24.03 48.83
N ALA A 12 22.72 24.79 47.78
CA ALA A 12 21.38 24.95 47.29
C ALA A 12 20.95 23.52 47.07
N ARG A 13 20.22 22.96 48.03
CA ARG A 13 19.60 21.66 47.92
C ARG A 13 18.74 21.83 46.70
N ARG A 14 19.26 21.38 45.56
CA ARG A 14 18.51 21.29 44.31
C ARG A 14 17.29 20.51 44.73
N ARG A 15 16.15 21.20 44.82
CA ARG A 15 14.86 20.57 45.06
C ARG A 15 14.73 19.61 43.88
N GLN A 16 15.09 18.35 44.09
CA GLN A 16 14.75 17.29 43.17
C GLN A 16 13.24 17.24 43.26
N GLY A 17 12.57 18.00 42.38
CA GLY A 17 11.15 17.91 42.18
C GLY A 17 10.89 16.51 41.66
N GLY A 18 10.52 15.59 42.56
CA GLY A 18 10.05 14.28 42.16
C GLY A 18 8.76 14.43 41.37
N PHE A 19 8.59 13.55 40.38
CA PHE A 19 7.36 13.43 39.62
C PHE A 19 6.21 13.16 40.60
N THR A 20 5.19 14.01 40.59
CA THR A 20 4.03 13.85 41.45
C THR A 20 3.11 12.78 40.88
N LEU A 21 2.37 12.09 41.76
CA LEU A 21 1.41 11.07 41.35
C LEU A 21 0.27 11.69 40.51
N ILE A 22 -0.08 12.95 40.80
CA ILE A 22 -1.05 13.72 40.02
C ILE A 22 -0.55 14.01 38.59
N GLU A 23 0.75 14.27 38.40
CA GLU A 23 1.33 14.44 37.05
C GLU A 23 1.23 13.16 36.23
N LEU A 24 1.49 12.00 36.85
CA LEU A 24 1.35 10.72 36.16
C LEU A 24 -0.12 10.44 35.77
N ILE A 25 -1.06 10.73 36.67
CA ILE A 25 -2.50 10.57 36.41
C ILE A 25 -2.97 11.48 35.27
N ALA A 26 -2.55 12.75 35.28
CA ALA A 26 -2.92 13.68 34.21
C ALA A 26 -2.38 13.21 32.84
N VAL A 27 -1.16 12.67 32.79
CA VAL A 27 -0.56 12.16 31.55
C VAL A 27 -1.32 10.95 31.01
N ILE A 28 -1.65 9.95 31.83
CA ILE A 28 -2.39 8.77 31.35
C ILE A 28 -3.81 9.12 30.90
N ILE A 29 -4.46 10.12 31.53
CA ILE A 29 -5.76 10.63 31.09
C ILE A 29 -5.65 11.27 29.71
N ILE A 30 -4.66 12.14 29.50
CA ILE A 30 -4.43 12.78 28.20
C ILE A 30 -4.10 11.73 27.13
N LEU A 31 -3.22 10.77 27.43
CA LEU A 31 -2.89 9.67 26.50
C LEU A 31 -4.11 8.80 26.19
N GLY A 32 -4.99 8.55 27.16
CA GLY A 32 -6.24 7.82 26.95
C GLY A 32 -7.20 8.54 26.00
N ILE A 33 -7.35 9.86 26.15
CA ILE A 33 -8.20 10.67 25.26
C ILE A 33 -7.60 10.70 23.84
N LEU A 34 -6.29 10.94 23.72
CA LEU A 34 -5.60 10.95 22.42
C LEU A 34 -5.71 9.59 21.71
N ALA A 35 -5.52 8.49 22.43
CA ALA A 35 -5.64 7.15 21.87
C ALA A 35 -7.06 6.88 21.37
N ALA A 36 -8.09 7.26 22.12
CA ALA A 36 -9.49 7.07 21.73
C ALA A 36 -9.86 7.83 20.45
N VAL A 37 -9.35 9.05 20.27
CA VAL A 37 -9.67 9.90 19.11
C VAL A 37 -8.88 9.50 17.85
N ILE A 38 -7.60 9.13 17.99
CA ILE A 38 -6.72 8.86 16.85
C ILE A 38 -7.00 7.51 16.19
N THR A 39 -7.33 6.49 16.98
CA THR A 39 -7.47 5.10 16.54
C THR A 39 -8.45 4.89 15.35
N PRO A 40 -9.71 5.36 15.38
CA PRO A 40 -10.65 5.07 14.28
C PRO A 40 -10.23 5.71 12.95
N LYS A 41 -9.65 6.92 12.99
CA LYS A 41 -9.20 7.64 11.78
C LYS A 41 -8.01 6.95 11.12
N TYR A 42 -7.13 6.32 11.90
CA TYR A 42 -5.96 5.62 11.36
C TYR A 42 -6.34 4.39 10.53
N PHE A 43 -7.32 3.61 10.98
CA PHE A 43 -7.81 2.44 10.24
C PHE A 43 -8.46 2.85 8.90
N ASP A 44 -9.34 3.85 8.91
CA ASP A 44 -9.97 4.37 7.68
C ASP A 44 -8.96 4.88 6.65
N LEU A 45 -7.90 5.56 7.10
CA LEU A 45 -6.85 6.05 6.20
C LEU A 45 -6.04 4.91 5.59
N THR A 46 -5.74 3.88 6.39
CA THR A 46 -5.00 2.71 5.94
C THR A 46 -5.80 1.93 4.89
N ASP A 47 -7.10 1.77 5.11
CA ASP A 47 -7.98 1.07 4.16
C ASP A 47 -8.17 1.86 2.87
N LYS A 48 -8.30 3.19 2.94
CA LYS A 48 -8.32 4.07 1.75
C LYS A 48 -7.00 4.03 0.99
N ALA A 49 -5.87 3.99 1.69
CA ALA A 49 -4.55 3.88 1.06
C ALA A 49 -4.40 2.55 0.31
N LYS A 50 -4.85 1.43 0.92
CA LYS A 50 -4.86 0.11 0.27
C LYS A 50 -5.74 0.10 -0.98
N GLN A 51 -6.96 0.64 -0.89
CA GLN A 51 -7.85 0.73 -2.06
C GLN A 51 -7.23 1.60 -3.17
N GLY A 52 -6.59 2.71 -2.82
CA GLY A 52 -5.88 3.57 -3.76
C GLY A 52 -4.72 2.86 -4.45
N ALA A 53 -3.91 2.11 -3.69
CA ALA A 53 -2.81 1.32 -4.23
C ALA A 53 -3.30 0.20 -5.17
N GLY A 54 -4.37 -0.51 -4.80
CA GLY A 54 -4.98 -1.52 -5.65
C GLY A 54 -5.51 -0.93 -6.96
N ASN A 55 -6.17 0.23 -6.92
CA ASN A 55 -6.62 0.93 -8.13
C ASN A 55 -5.46 1.40 -9.02
N ALA A 56 -4.36 1.85 -8.41
CA ALA A 56 -3.15 2.23 -9.16
C ALA A 56 -2.54 1.02 -9.88
N ALA A 57 -2.48 -0.14 -9.22
CA ALA A 57 -2.00 -1.38 -9.82
C ALA A 57 -2.87 -1.82 -11.01
N ILE A 58 -4.19 -1.67 -10.94
CA ILE A 58 -5.08 -1.96 -12.09
C ILE A 58 -4.80 -1.01 -13.25
N SER A 59 -4.61 0.28 -12.96
CA SER A 59 -4.30 1.27 -14.00
C SER A 59 -2.99 0.93 -14.71
N GLU A 60 -1.99 0.43 -13.99
CA GLU A 60 -0.76 -0.11 -14.58
C GLU A 60 -1.07 -1.32 -15.48
N GLY A 61 -1.86 -2.28 -14.99
CA GLY A 61 -2.27 -3.45 -15.78
C GLY A 61 -2.97 -3.09 -17.08
N ILE A 62 -3.86 -2.09 -17.07
CA ILE A 62 -4.54 -1.58 -18.27
C ILE A 62 -3.55 -0.90 -19.21
N ALA A 63 -2.63 -0.07 -18.70
CA ALA A 63 -1.63 0.60 -19.52
C ALA A 63 -0.73 -0.41 -20.23
N ARG A 64 -0.31 -1.46 -19.51
CA ARG A 64 0.48 -2.56 -20.06
C ARG A 64 -0.30 -3.36 -21.09
N PHE A 65 -1.59 -3.63 -20.84
CA PHE A 65 -2.47 -4.24 -21.83
C PHE A 65 -2.54 -3.45 -23.13
N ASN A 66 -2.77 -2.14 -23.04
CA ASN A 66 -2.83 -1.27 -24.21
C ASN A 66 -1.50 -1.24 -24.97
N MET A 67 -0.38 -1.24 -24.25
CA MET A 67 0.95 -1.29 -24.86
C MET A 67 1.22 -2.64 -25.55
N GLY A 68 0.87 -3.77 -24.92
CA GLY A 68 0.98 -5.09 -25.53
C GLY A 68 0.09 -5.22 -26.77
N TYR A 69 -1.14 -4.72 -26.69
CA TYR A 69 -2.09 -4.68 -27.81
C TYR A 69 -1.55 -3.84 -28.97
N ALA A 70 -1.05 -2.63 -28.67
CA ALA A 70 -0.46 -1.73 -29.67
C ALA A 70 0.75 -2.37 -30.35
N ASN A 71 1.64 -3.01 -29.60
CA ASN A 71 2.81 -3.70 -30.16
C ASN A 71 2.39 -4.87 -31.06
N TYR A 72 1.35 -5.63 -30.68
CA TYR A 72 0.85 -6.73 -31.49
C TYR A 72 0.33 -6.25 -32.85
N ILE A 73 -0.55 -5.24 -32.87
CA ILE A 73 -1.09 -4.69 -34.13
C ILE A 73 0.02 -4.09 -35.00
N MET A 74 1.08 -3.53 -34.41
CA MET A 74 2.21 -2.98 -35.16
C MET A 74 3.07 -4.05 -35.83
N THR A 75 3.21 -5.23 -35.21
CA THR A 75 4.11 -6.29 -35.69
C THR A 75 3.43 -7.30 -36.60
N THR A 76 2.16 -7.63 -36.34
CA THR A 76 1.41 -8.61 -37.15
C THR A 76 0.40 -7.96 -38.09
N SER A 77 0.10 -6.66 -37.96
CA SER A 77 -0.99 -6.01 -38.72
C SER A 77 -2.37 -6.67 -38.54
N ASN A 78 -2.51 -7.53 -37.53
CA ASN A 78 -3.73 -8.26 -37.18
C ASN A 78 -4.14 -7.91 -35.75
N LYS A 79 -5.43 -8.05 -35.44
CA LYS A 79 -5.92 -7.96 -34.05
C LYS A 79 -5.55 -9.26 -33.30
N PRO A 80 -5.16 -9.18 -32.02
CA PRO A 80 -4.89 -10.37 -31.21
C PRO A 80 -6.18 -11.17 -30.98
N ALA A 81 -6.15 -12.47 -31.22
CA ALA A 81 -7.30 -13.35 -31.02
C ALA A 81 -7.49 -13.77 -29.55
N ASN A 82 -6.42 -13.70 -28.76
CA ASN A 82 -6.41 -14.06 -27.35
C ASN A 82 -5.28 -13.34 -26.60
N LEU A 83 -5.30 -13.42 -25.27
CA LEU A 83 -4.31 -12.83 -24.38
C LEU A 83 -2.91 -13.45 -24.61
N ALA A 84 -2.86 -14.74 -24.98
CA ALA A 84 -1.61 -15.45 -25.26
C ALA A 84 -0.91 -14.98 -26.55
N ALA A 85 -1.64 -14.34 -27.47
CA ALA A 85 -1.05 -13.74 -28.68
C ALA A 85 -0.21 -12.50 -28.34
N LEU A 86 -0.47 -11.88 -27.20
CA LEU A 86 0.25 -10.71 -26.73
C LEU A 86 1.52 -11.16 -25.98
N SER A 87 2.61 -10.39 -26.11
CA SER A 87 3.92 -10.77 -25.54
C SER A 87 3.88 -10.96 -24.02
N ASP A 88 4.61 -11.98 -23.56
CA ASP A 88 4.70 -12.40 -22.15
C ASP A 88 5.15 -11.27 -21.22
N THR A 89 6.09 -10.45 -21.69
CA THR A 89 6.62 -9.29 -20.96
C THR A 89 5.57 -8.22 -20.66
N TYR A 90 4.48 -8.17 -21.43
CA TYR A 90 3.47 -7.11 -21.31
C TYR A 90 2.20 -7.55 -20.59
N VAL A 91 1.73 -8.78 -20.79
CA VAL A 91 0.37 -9.15 -20.37
C VAL A 91 0.14 -10.61 -20.00
N ASN A 92 1.07 -11.52 -20.32
CA ASN A 92 0.89 -12.95 -20.05
C ASN A 92 1.64 -13.44 -18.80
N ALA A 93 2.33 -12.52 -18.13
CA ALA A 93 2.84 -12.67 -16.78
C ALA A 93 1.95 -11.95 -15.77
N THR A 94 1.74 -12.60 -14.63
CA THR A 94 1.46 -11.91 -13.37
C THR A 94 2.60 -10.94 -13.12
N ILE A 95 2.33 -9.69 -12.78
CA ILE A 95 3.36 -8.66 -12.58
C ILE A 95 3.39 -8.26 -11.12
N ASN A 96 4.57 -8.21 -10.53
CA ASN A 96 4.76 -7.65 -9.19
C ASN A 96 4.70 -6.11 -9.25
N ALA A 97 3.73 -5.53 -8.54
CA ALA A 97 3.54 -4.10 -8.36
C ALA A 97 3.74 -3.69 -6.88
N GLY A 98 4.69 -4.34 -6.21
CA GLY A 98 4.98 -4.17 -4.79
C GLY A 98 4.06 -5.00 -3.91
N ASP A 99 3.32 -4.33 -3.00
CA ASP A 99 2.30 -4.93 -2.12
C ASP A 99 1.12 -5.52 -2.89
N TRP A 100 1.02 -5.20 -4.19
CA TRP A 100 0.02 -5.73 -5.09
C TRP A 100 0.69 -6.51 -6.21
N ALA A 101 -0.01 -7.49 -6.75
CA ALA A 101 0.34 -8.12 -8.01
C ALA A 101 -0.82 -7.98 -8.99
N ILE A 102 -0.47 -7.88 -10.27
CA ILE A 102 -1.41 -7.61 -11.36
C ILE A 102 -1.49 -8.86 -12.21
N GLY A 103 -2.70 -9.30 -12.51
CA GLY A 103 -2.94 -10.42 -13.39
C GLY A 103 -4.02 -10.12 -14.39
N LEU A 104 -3.84 -10.69 -15.57
CA LEU A 104 -4.80 -10.64 -16.65
C LEU A 104 -5.38 -12.03 -16.84
N SER A 105 -6.69 -12.11 -17.02
CA SER A 105 -7.40 -13.35 -17.32
C SER A 105 -8.31 -13.14 -18.52
N GLN A 106 -8.43 -14.17 -19.36
CA GLN A 106 -9.30 -14.16 -20.52
C GLN A 106 -10.43 -15.19 -20.36
N ALA A 107 -11.67 -14.76 -20.61
CA ALA A 107 -12.83 -15.63 -20.77
C ALA A 107 -13.52 -15.31 -22.11
N GLY A 108 -13.39 -16.21 -23.10
CA GLY A 108 -13.87 -15.94 -24.45
C GLY A 108 -13.17 -14.73 -25.07
N THR A 109 -13.92 -13.74 -25.55
CA THR A 109 -13.38 -12.46 -26.08
C THR A 109 -13.18 -11.39 -25.01
N THR A 110 -13.40 -11.72 -23.74
CA THR A 110 -13.35 -10.77 -22.64
C THR A 110 -12.05 -10.91 -21.86
N ILE A 111 -11.33 -9.79 -21.71
CA ILE A 111 -10.14 -9.67 -20.86
C ILE A 111 -10.51 -8.97 -19.57
N THR A 112 -10.09 -9.56 -18.46
CA THR A 112 -10.22 -9.04 -17.11
C THR A 112 -8.83 -8.71 -16.59
N VAL A 113 -8.64 -7.45 -16.21
CA VAL A 113 -7.46 -7.01 -15.45
C VAL A 113 -7.86 -6.97 -13.97
N GLY A 114 -7.08 -7.65 -13.13
CA GLY A 114 -7.26 -7.69 -11.68
C GLY A 114 -5.98 -7.36 -10.95
N ALA A 115 -6.11 -6.61 -9.85
CA ALA A 115 -5.06 -6.49 -8.85
C ALA A 115 -5.40 -7.37 -7.64
N TYR A 116 -4.40 -8.08 -7.13
CA TYR A 116 -4.49 -8.94 -5.95
C TYR A 116 -3.41 -8.57 -4.94
N ASP A 117 -3.73 -8.84 -3.69
CA ASP A 117 -2.87 -8.55 -2.55
C ASP A 117 -1.64 -9.48 -2.56
N ASN A 118 -0.45 -8.90 -2.56
CA ASN A 118 0.86 -9.56 -2.59
C ASN A 118 1.66 -9.18 -1.33
N LYS A 119 1.01 -9.17 -0.15
CA LYS A 119 1.67 -8.81 1.13
C LYS A 119 2.97 -9.58 1.39
N ASP A 120 3.04 -10.83 0.93
CA ASP A 120 4.19 -11.69 1.19
C ASP A 120 5.32 -11.47 0.16
N HIS A 121 5.10 -10.64 -0.88
CA HIS A 121 6.00 -10.39 -2.01
C HIS A 121 6.54 -11.66 -2.69
N THR A 122 5.87 -12.80 -2.50
CA THR A 122 6.29 -14.10 -3.03
C THR A 122 5.95 -14.27 -4.49
N ILE A 123 5.06 -13.43 -5.01
CA ILE A 123 4.71 -13.42 -6.42
C ILE A 123 5.85 -12.70 -7.17
N VAL A 124 6.70 -13.50 -7.80
CA VAL A 124 7.70 -13.06 -8.79
C VAL A 124 7.21 -13.55 -10.14
N ASP A 125 7.07 -12.63 -11.07
CA ASP A 125 6.45 -12.77 -12.39
C ASP A 125 6.07 -14.20 -12.82
N ALA A 126 4.85 -14.63 -12.49
CA ALA A 126 4.34 -15.99 -12.68
C ALA A 126 3.40 -16.07 -13.89
N ALA A 127 3.10 -17.27 -14.41
CA ALA A 127 2.14 -17.44 -15.51
C ALA A 127 0.78 -16.77 -15.22
N ALA A 128 0.14 -16.19 -16.25
CA ALA A 128 -1.10 -15.43 -16.12
C ALA A 128 -2.20 -16.19 -15.36
N GLY A 129 -2.76 -15.53 -14.34
CA GLY A 129 -3.93 -16.00 -13.62
C GLY A 129 -4.24 -15.13 -12.42
N ILE A 130 -5.51 -14.72 -12.28
CA ILE A 130 -6.00 -14.13 -11.03
C ILE A 130 -6.35 -15.31 -10.12
N PRO A 131 -5.71 -15.47 -8.95
CA PRO A 131 -6.04 -16.55 -8.02
C PRO A 131 -7.51 -16.49 -7.60
N ALA A 132 -8.19 -17.63 -7.55
CA ALA A 132 -9.58 -17.69 -7.11
C ALA A 132 -9.68 -17.28 -5.63
N GLY A 133 -10.55 -16.32 -5.31
CA GLY A 133 -10.83 -15.89 -3.93
C GLY A 133 -10.03 -14.69 -3.40
N THR A 134 -9.13 -14.10 -4.18
CA THR A 134 -8.47 -12.83 -3.81
C THR A 134 -9.40 -11.63 -4.04
N PRO A 135 -9.42 -10.62 -3.14
CA PRO A 135 -10.22 -9.41 -3.32
C PRO A 135 -9.74 -8.68 -4.58
N THR A 136 -10.46 -8.89 -5.67
CA THR A 136 -10.08 -8.44 -7.01
C THR A 136 -10.93 -7.24 -7.36
N VAL A 137 -10.30 -6.09 -7.57
CA VAL A 137 -10.96 -5.01 -8.30
C VAL A 137 -10.74 -5.32 -9.78
N THR A 138 -11.84 -5.58 -10.49
CA THR A 138 -11.84 -6.06 -11.86
C THR A 138 -12.28 -4.97 -12.81
N LYS A 139 -11.52 -4.76 -13.89
CA LYS A 139 -11.97 -4.01 -15.07
C LYS A 139 -11.99 -4.95 -16.27
N THR A 140 -13.09 -4.91 -17.00
CA THR A 140 -13.40 -5.84 -18.08
C THR A 140 -13.40 -5.11 -19.42
N PHE A 141 -12.71 -5.66 -20.41
CA PHE A 141 -12.70 -5.18 -21.78
C PHE A 141 -13.05 -6.32 -22.74
N THR A 142 -13.88 -6.06 -23.74
CA THR A 142 -14.27 -7.05 -24.75
C THR A 142 -13.58 -6.71 -26.06
N PHE A 143 -12.92 -7.70 -26.68
CA PHE A 143 -12.38 -7.50 -28.03
C PHE A 143 -13.51 -7.21 -29.02
N PRO A 144 -13.40 -6.15 -29.83
CA PRO A 144 -14.34 -5.93 -30.92
C PRO A 144 -14.11 -7.00 -32.00
N ASN A 145 -15.21 -7.63 -32.43
CA ASN A 145 -15.25 -8.61 -33.52
C ASN A 145 -14.55 -8.12 -34.80
#